data_AF-A0A376PRR9-F1
#
_entry.id   AF-A0A376PRR9-F1
#
_cell.length_a   1.000
_cell.length_b   1.000
_cell.length_c   1.000
_cell.angle_alpha   90.00
_cell.angle_beta   90.00
_cell.angle_gamma   90.00
#
_symmetry.space_group_name_H-M   'P 1'
#
loop_
_entity.id
_entity.type
_entity.pdbx_description
1 polymer ?
#
loop_
_entity_poly.entity_id
_entity_poly.type
_entity_poly.pdbx_seq_one_letter_code
_entity_poly.pdbx_strand_id
1 'polypeptide(L)' 'MMHLKNIKAGNPKTPEQYQLTKKAGVVWFFCEDGKKLV' A
#
# COMPACT_ATOMS: atom_id res chain seq x y z
N MET A 1 16.23 11.65 2.95
CA MET A 1 16.05 10.21 3.26
C MET A 1 14.57 9.92 3.40
N MET A 2 14.10 8.81 2.84
CA MET A 2 12.69 8.44 2.86
C MET A 2 12.34 7.90 4.25
N HIS A 3 11.48 8.60 4.98
CA HIS A 3 11.09 8.22 6.34
C HIS A 3 9.61 7.81 6.36
N LEU A 4 9.35 6.51 6.25
CA LEU A 4 8.00 5.95 6.23
C LEU A 4 7.45 5.91 7.67
N LYS A 5 6.30 6.56 7.92
CA LYS A 5 5.59 6.55 9.22
C LYS A 5 4.19 5.99 9.05
N ASN A 6 3.68 5.30 10.07
CA ASN A 6 2.30 4.80 10.11
C ASN A 6 1.97 3.87 8.93
N ILE A 7 2.84 2.89 8.68
CA ILE A 7 2.60 1.86 7.68
C ILE A 7 1.53 0.92 8.20
N LYS A 8 0.43 0.75 7.45
CA LYS A 8 -0.67 -0.15 7.78
C LYS A 8 -0.94 -1.13 6.66
N ALA A 9 -1.30 -2.36 7.03
CA ALA A 9 -1.79 -3.32 6.06
C ALA A 9 -3.13 -2.85 5.49
N GLY A 10 -3.35 -3.01 4.19
CA GLY A 10 -4.59 -2.60 3.54
C GLY A 10 -4.92 -3.45 2.33
N ASN A 11 -6.10 -3.22 1.78
CA ASN A 11 -6.54 -3.92 0.57
C ASN A 11 -5.79 -3.39 -0.66
N PRO A 12 -5.55 -4.23 -1.69
CA PRO A 12 -5.02 -3.76 -2.96
C PRO A 12 -5.87 -2.61 -3.54
N LYS A 13 -5.21 -1.53 -3.96
CA LYS A 13 -5.85 -0.32 -4.50
C LYS A 13 -5.95 -0.33 -6.02
N THR A 14 -5.20 -1.18 -6.70
CA THR A 14 -5.21 -1.30 -8.17
C THR A 14 -5.52 -2.72 -8.63
N PRO A 15 -6.01 -2.91 -9.87
CA PRO A 15 -6.29 -4.25 -10.42
C PRO A 15 -5.07 -5.17 -10.44
N GLU A 16 -3.88 -4.61 -10.69
CA GLU A 16 -2.62 -5.36 -10.68
C GLU A 16 -2.27 -5.87 -9.28
N GLN A 17 -2.41 -5.02 -8.27
CA GLN A 17 -2.21 -5.40 -6.87
C GLN A 17 -3.19 -6.51 -6.46
N TYR A 18 -4.44 -6.41 -6.91
CA TYR A 18 -5.46 -7.43 -6.66
C TYR A 18 -5.10 -8.76 -7.32
N GLN A 19 -4.66 -8.75 -8.58
CA GLN A 19 -4.19 -9.97 -9.24
C GLN A 19 -2.99 -10.60 -8.54
N LEU A 20 -2.05 -9.78 -8.05
CA LEU A 20 -0.88 -10.26 -7.32
C LEU A 20 -1.27 -10.91 -5.99
N THR A 21 -2.17 -10.29 -5.22
CA THR A 21 -2.71 -10.87 -3.99
C THR A 21 -3.41 -12.18 -4.27
N LYS A 22 -4.20 -12.26 -5.35
CA LYS A 22 -4.91 -13.50 -5.72
C LYS A 22 -3.94 -14.63 -6.14
N LYS A 23 -2.86 -14.30 -6.84
CA LYS A 23 -1.91 -15.31 -7.36
C LYS A 23 -0.89 -15.78 -6.33
N ALA A 24 -0.42 -14.89 -5.47
CA ALA A 24 0.73 -15.14 -4.60
C ALA A 24 0.49 -14.82 -3.11
N GLY A 25 -0.75 -14.47 -2.72
CA GLY A 25 -1.08 -14.18 -1.31
C GLY A 25 -0.41 -12.92 -0.77
N VAL A 26 -0.07 -11.98 -1.64
CA VAL A 26 0.69 -10.77 -1.28
C VAL A 26 -0.13 -9.86 -0.35
N VAL A 27 0.51 -9.44 0.74
CA VAL A 27 -0.02 -8.48 1.72
C VAL A 27 0.52 -7.07 1.42
N TRP A 28 -0.37 -6.09 1.30
CA TRP A 28 -0.02 -4.73 0.94
C TRP A 28 0.08 -3.82 2.17
N PHE A 29 1.15 -3.03 2.20
CA PHE A 29 1.41 -2.06 3.25
C PHE A 29 1.40 -0.65 2.66
N PHE A 30 0.59 0.24 3.25
CA PHE A 30 0.44 1.62 2.83
C PHE A 30 0.89 2.54 3.95
N CYS A 31 1.69 3.55 3.59
CA CYS A 31 2.05 4.63 4.49
C CYS A 31 0.88 5.62 4.54
N GLU A 32 0.37 5.96 5.73
CA GLU A 32 -0.47 7.16 5.92
C GLU A 32 0.40 8.42 5.83
N ASP A 33 1.05 8.65 4.69
CA ASP A 33 1.66 9.95 4.42
C ASP A 33 0.53 10.89 3.98
N GLY A 34 -0.11 11.53 4.95
CA GLY A 34 -1.17 12.53 4.77
C GLY A 34 -0.74 13.78 4.01
N LYS A 35 0.38 13.76 3.28
CA LYS A 35 0.82 14.85 2.42
C LYS A 35 0.05 14.80 1.10
N LYS A 36 -1.18 15.30 1.14
CA LYS A 36 -1.71 16.05 0.00
C LYS A 36 -0.91 17.35 -0.05
N LEU A 37 0.13 17.39 -0.88
CA LEU A 37 0.74 18.66 -1.27
C LEU A 37 -0.36 19.44 -2.01
N VAL A 38 -0.81 20.51 -1.36
CA VAL A 38 -1.53 21.60 -2.04
C VAL A 38 -0.69 22.17 -3.15
#